data_AF-A0A497P0T9-F1
#
_entry.id   AF-A0A497P0T9-F1
#
_cell.length_a   1.000
_cell.length_b   1.000
_cell.length_c   1.000
_cell.angle_alpha   90.00
_cell.angle_beta   90.00
_cell.angle_gamma   90.00
#
_symmetry.space_group_name_H-M   'P 1'
#
loop_
_entity.id
_entity.type
_entity.pdbx_description
1 polymer ?
#
loop_
_entity_poly.entity_id
_entity_poly.type
_entity_poly.pdbx_seq_one_letter_code
_entity_poly.pdbx_strand_id
1 'polypeptide(L)'
;MSIKGGYWGKILKVNLSTGKSVIEDFDDSFAKKYLGGVGFAVKLISDAVTRNVNPLSPRNMLVFATGPYQAASIASAGRWIAASRSPLTGYWAESNAGANGGPELKRAGFDAVVITGRAKKPVYLWIHDGEVEIRDASSLWGLGTLKTTDMIREELGDEKISVAAIGQAGENLVRYAGILNDKHGAFGRCGLGAVMGSKNLKALAIRGTMEPPISDPDRLRKVYGDVLRKIKEAPFTKENREHGMPAAMIPREENGLLPIKNWMGDSWKDGAERLGTPRYTEELKVKPTPCSFCVMGCHRGIT
;
A
#
# COMPACT_ATOMS: atom_id res chain seq x y z
N MET A 1 -20.61 2.97 18.71
CA MET A 1 -19.21 2.68 19.12
C MET A 1 -19.19 2.03 20.50
N SER A 2 -18.36 1.01 20.70
CA SER A 2 -17.25 1.14 21.65
C SER A 2 -16.04 0.33 21.17
N ILE A 3 -15.42 0.74 20.06
CA ILE A 3 -14.13 0.16 19.66
C ILE A 3 -13.02 0.78 20.51
N LYS A 4 -12.30 -0.05 21.27
CA LYS A 4 -11.25 0.37 22.22
C LYS A 4 -9.87 -0.23 21.93
N GLY A 5 -9.66 -0.78 20.74
CA GLY A 5 -8.34 -1.28 20.36
C GLY A 5 -8.19 -1.53 18.85
N GLY A 6 -7.20 -0.91 18.24
CA GLY A 6 -6.76 -1.10 16.85
C GLY A 6 -7.50 -0.28 15.79
N TYR A 7 -8.68 0.25 16.10
CA TYR A 7 -9.49 1.01 15.14
C TYR A 7 -9.90 2.37 15.67
N TRP A 8 -10.06 3.32 14.76
CA TRP A 8 -10.71 4.61 15.05
C TRP A 8 -12.23 4.54 14.95
N GLY A 9 -12.75 3.55 14.22
CA GLY A 9 -14.16 3.47 13.88
C GLY A 9 -14.54 4.41 12.75
N LYS A 10 -13.58 4.86 11.92
CA LYS A 10 -13.79 5.96 10.94
C LYS A 10 -13.38 5.56 9.52
N ILE A 11 -14.28 5.78 8.57
CA ILE A 11 -14.04 5.60 7.13
C ILE A 11 -14.19 6.96 6.45
N LEU A 12 -13.11 7.44 5.83
CA LEU A 12 -13.14 8.66 5.03
C LEU A 12 -13.71 8.34 3.63
N LYS A 13 -14.78 9.01 3.21
CA LYS A 13 -15.34 8.89 1.86
C LYS A 13 -15.17 10.20 1.11
N VAL A 14 -14.47 10.15 -0.02
CA VAL A 14 -14.19 11.32 -0.88
C VAL A 14 -14.84 11.12 -2.25
N ASN A 15 -15.62 12.10 -2.69
CA ASN A 15 -16.18 12.15 -4.04
C ASN A 15 -15.48 13.25 -4.85
N LEU A 16 -14.63 12.84 -5.79
CA LEU A 16 -13.83 13.76 -6.60
C LEU A 16 -14.65 14.53 -7.64
N SER A 17 -15.85 14.06 -7.99
CA SER A 17 -16.74 14.78 -8.92
C SER A 17 -17.38 15.99 -8.25
N THR A 18 -17.75 15.88 -6.96
CA THR A 18 -18.39 16.96 -6.19
C THR A 18 -17.42 17.75 -5.32
N GLY A 19 -16.21 17.22 -5.10
CA GLY A 19 -15.23 17.79 -4.19
C GLY A 19 -15.57 17.62 -2.71
N LYS A 20 -16.58 16.80 -2.37
CA LYS A 20 -17.04 16.61 -0.98
C LYS A 20 -16.34 15.41 -0.34
N SER A 21 -16.01 15.57 0.94
CA SER A 21 -15.59 14.50 1.83
C SER A 21 -16.60 14.34 2.98
N VAL A 22 -16.80 13.10 3.43
CA VAL A 22 -17.59 12.77 4.62
C VAL A 22 -16.87 11.68 5.40
N ILE A 23 -16.99 11.73 6.72
CA ILE A 23 -16.50 10.68 7.61
C ILE A 23 -17.69 9.85 8.02
N GLU A 24 -17.62 8.55 7.78
CA GLU A 24 -18.63 7.59 8.21
C GLU A 24 -18.10 6.75 9.36
N ASP A 25 -18.85 6.73 10.46
CA ASP A 25 -18.52 5.91 11.61
C ASP A 25 -18.99 4.46 11.42
N PHE A 26 -18.25 3.51 11.95
CA PHE A 26 -18.67 2.12 12.06
C PHE A 26 -18.57 1.60 13.50
N ASP A 27 -19.30 0.53 13.78
CA ASP A 27 -19.39 -0.05 15.12
C ASP A 27 -18.61 -1.36 15.28
N ASP A 28 -18.64 -1.88 16.50
CA ASP A 28 -17.98 -3.14 16.87
C ASP A 28 -18.47 -4.33 16.04
N SER A 29 -19.73 -4.32 15.60
CA SER A 29 -20.29 -5.41 14.81
C SER A 29 -19.65 -5.45 13.41
N PHE A 30 -19.46 -4.27 12.81
CA PHE A 30 -18.75 -4.11 11.56
C PHE A 30 -17.28 -4.53 11.70
N ALA A 31 -16.60 -4.04 12.75
CA ALA A 31 -15.21 -4.37 13.03
C ALA A 31 -15.00 -5.88 13.21
N LYS A 32 -15.85 -6.55 14.00
CA LYS A 32 -15.78 -7.99 14.24
C LYS A 32 -16.07 -8.82 12.99
N LYS A 33 -17.01 -8.36 12.15
CA LYS A 33 -17.40 -9.09 10.94
C LYS A 33 -16.36 -8.99 9.84
N TYR A 34 -15.75 -7.82 9.65
CA TYR A 34 -14.88 -7.57 8.49
C TYR A 34 -13.39 -7.42 8.83
N LEU A 35 -13.03 -7.31 10.11
CA LEU A 35 -11.66 -7.21 10.65
C LEU A 35 -10.81 -6.02 10.17
N GLY A 36 -11.02 -5.46 8.99
CA GLY A 36 -10.17 -4.42 8.40
C GLY A 36 -9.58 -4.85 7.06
N GLY A 37 -8.74 -3.99 6.49
CA GLY A 37 -8.03 -4.26 5.23
C GLY A 37 -8.97 -4.75 4.13
N VAL A 38 -8.71 -5.95 3.63
CA VAL A 38 -9.49 -6.58 2.56
C VAL A 38 -10.97 -6.67 2.92
N GLY A 39 -11.31 -7.07 4.15
CA GLY A 39 -12.71 -7.25 4.54
C GLY A 39 -13.50 -5.94 4.51
N PHE A 40 -12.88 -4.82 4.91
CA PHE A 40 -13.49 -3.50 4.78
C PHE A 40 -13.70 -3.13 3.32
N ALA A 41 -12.67 -3.32 2.49
CA ALA A 41 -12.78 -2.99 1.08
C ALA A 41 -13.82 -3.86 0.35
N VAL A 42 -13.89 -5.16 0.64
CA VAL A 42 -14.92 -6.06 0.07
C VAL A 42 -16.30 -5.52 0.40
N LYS A 43 -16.59 -5.24 1.67
CA LYS A 43 -17.89 -4.71 2.09
C LYS A 43 -18.22 -3.39 1.40
N LEU A 44 -17.30 -2.43 1.44
CA LEU A 44 -17.52 -1.09 0.89
C LEU A 44 -17.73 -1.12 -0.63
N ILE A 45 -17.00 -1.98 -1.35
CA ILE A 45 -17.08 -2.10 -2.80
C ILE A 45 -18.31 -2.93 -3.21
N SER A 46 -18.59 -4.05 -2.54
CA SER A 46 -19.69 -4.96 -2.91
C SER A 46 -21.06 -4.30 -2.79
N ASP A 47 -21.21 -3.35 -1.88
CA ASP A 47 -22.46 -2.62 -1.67
C ASP A 47 -22.84 -1.68 -2.83
N ALA A 48 -21.85 -1.25 -3.62
CA ALA A 48 -22.05 -0.19 -4.62
C ALA A 48 -21.56 -0.53 -6.04
N VAL A 49 -20.60 -1.43 -6.17
CA VAL A 49 -19.94 -1.75 -7.45
C VAL A 49 -20.40 -3.10 -7.95
N THR A 50 -21.37 -3.09 -8.87
CA THR A 50 -21.89 -4.30 -9.52
C THR A 50 -21.06 -4.70 -10.74
N ARG A 51 -21.33 -5.89 -11.30
CA ARG A 51 -20.68 -6.39 -12.53
C ARG A 51 -20.82 -5.44 -13.74
N ASN A 52 -21.86 -4.61 -13.74
CA ASN A 52 -22.16 -3.69 -14.85
C ASN A 52 -21.40 -2.35 -14.74
N VAL A 53 -20.66 -2.13 -13.65
CA VAL A 53 -19.83 -0.93 -13.50
C VAL A 53 -18.56 -1.09 -14.35
N ASN A 54 -18.34 -0.15 -15.26
CA ASN A 54 -17.08 -0.06 -15.99
C ASN A 54 -15.94 0.28 -15.00
N PRO A 55 -14.85 -0.53 -14.95
CA PRO A 55 -13.73 -0.32 -14.01
C PRO A 55 -13.07 1.06 -14.07
N LEU A 56 -13.11 1.75 -15.21
CA LEU A 56 -12.50 3.07 -15.39
C LEU A 56 -13.51 4.22 -15.31
N SER A 57 -14.76 3.91 -14.91
CA SER A 57 -15.80 4.93 -14.75
C SER A 57 -15.75 5.61 -13.38
N PRO A 58 -16.28 6.84 -13.26
CA PRO A 58 -16.41 7.53 -11.98
C PRO A 58 -17.20 6.75 -10.91
N ARG A 59 -18.07 5.81 -11.33
CA ARG A 59 -18.86 4.96 -10.43
C ARG A 59 -18.06 3.84 -9.76
N ASN A 60 -16.92 3.44 -10.32
CA ASN A 60 -16.06 2.46 -9.65
C ASN A 60 -15.46 3.08 -8.38
N MET A 61 -15.19 2.28 -7.36
CA MET A 61 -14.59 2.72 -6.10
C MET A 61 -13.12 2.31 -6.05
N LEU A 62 -12.27 3.19 -5.55
CA LEU A 62 -10.91 2.84 -5.13
C LEU A 62 -10.86 2.96 -3.61
N VAL A 63 -10.55 1.87 -2.92
CA VAL A 63 -10.52 1.82 -1.46
C VAL A 63 -9.10 1.53 -0.98
N PHE A 64 -8.57 2.38 -0.12
CA PHE A 64 -7.39 2.09 0.69
C PHE A 64 -7.85 1.73 2.09
N ALA A 65 -7.32 0.66 2.68
CA ALA A 65 -7.73 0.24 4.02
C ALA A 65 -6.57 -0.34 4.84
N THR A 66 -6.66 -0.13 6.15
CA THR A 66 -5.77 -0.69 7.17
C THR A 66 -6.50 -1.75 7.98
N GLY A 67 -5.75 -2.58 8.69
CA GLY A 67 -6.27 -3.46 9.73
C GLY A 67 -6.14 -2.85 11.13
N PRO A 68 -6.37 -3.65 12.18
CA PRO A 68 -6.27 -3.19 13.57
C PRO A 68 -4.83 -3.01 14.08
N TYR A 69 -3.82 -3.38 13.27
CA TYR A 69 -2.44 -3.51 13.74
C TYR A 69 -1.53 -2.37 13.32
N GLN A 70 -1.89 -1.64 12.26
CA GLN A 70 -1.10 -0.52 11.75
C GLN A 70 -0.88 0.51 12.87
N ALA A 71 0.30 1.12 12.91
CA ALA A 71 0.72 2.09 13.92
C ALA A 71 0.72 1.61 15.39
N ALA A 72 0.48 0.31 15.66
CA ALA A 72 0.71 -0.32 16.95
C ALA A 72 2.11 -0.95 17.02
N SER A 73 2.59 -1.24 18.23
CA SER A 73 3.85 -1.96 18.49
C SER A 73 3.75 -3.45 18.10
N ILE A 74 3.58 -3.72 16.82
CA ILE A 74 3.43 -5.06 16.23
C ILE A 74 4.43 -5.20 15.08
N ALA A 75 5.21 -6.28 15.08
CA ALA A 75 6.20 -6.53 14.05
C ALA A 75 5.54 -6.61 12.66
N SER A 76 6.14 -5.93 11.69
CA SER A 76 5.72 -5.89 10.28
C SER A 76 4.31 -5.30 10.04
N ALA A 77 3.81 -4.47 10.97
CA ALA A 77 2.51 -3.79 10.85
C ALA A 77 2.48 -2.62 9.83
N GLY A 78 3.47 -2.51 8.93
CA GLY A 78 3.52 -1.49 7.88
C GLY A 78 2.63 -1.75 6.66
N ARG A 79 1.87 -2.84 6.63
CA ARG A 79 1.06 -3.23 5.46
C ARG A 79 -0.26 -2.47 5.39
N TRP A 80 -0.79 -2.33 4.19
CA TRP A 80 -2.14 -1.81 3.90
C TRP A 80 -2.55 -2.25 2.51
N ILE A 81 -3.86 -2.18 2.22
CA ILE A 81 -4.40 -2.65 0.94
C ILE A 81 -4.97 -1.50 0.12
N ALA A 82 -4.96 -1.69 -1.19
CA ALA A 82 -5.76 -0.96 -2.14
C ALA A 82 -6.65 -1.98 -2.89
N ALA A 83 -7.91 -1.63 -3.13
CA ALA A 83 -8.85 -2.51 -3.80
C ALA A 83 -9.86 -1.76 -4.67
N SER A 84 -10.36 -2.46 -5.69
CA SER A 84 -11.32 -1.92 -6.67
C SER A 84 -11.90 -3.05 -7.53
N ARG A 85 -12.76 -2.71 -8.49
CA ARG A 85 -13.01 -3.54 -9.68
C ARG A 85 -11.87 -3.34 -10.69
N SER A 86 -11.23 -4.42 -11.11
CA SER A 86 -10.05 -4.39 -11.98
C SER A 86 -10.36 -3.95 -13.41
N PRO A 87 -9.59 -3.03 -14.02
CA PRO A 87 -9.62 -2.78 -15.46
C PRO A 87 -8.88 -3.86 -16.27
N LEU A 88 -8.05 -4.68 -15.63
CA LEU A 88 -7.33 -5.78 -16.27
C LEU A 88 -8.22 -7.01 -16.43
N THR A 89 -8.87 -7.41 -15.34
CA THR A 89 -9.59 -8.69 -15.28
C THR A 89 -11.11 -8.53 -15.33
N GLY A 90 -11.65 -7.35 -15.02
CA GLY A 90 -13.08 -7.15 -14.85
C GLY A 90 -13.67 -7.79 -13.58
N TYR A 91 -12.82 -8.27 -12.65
CA TYR A 91 -13.23 -8.88 -11.38
C TYR A 91 -12.73 -8.07 -10.18
N TRP A 92 -12.81 -8.64 -8.98
CA TRP A 92 -12.19 -8.11 -7.77
C TRP A 92 -10.69 -7.89 -7.98
N ALA A 93 -10.20 -6.71 -7.62
CA ALA A 93 -8.79 -6.38 -7.51
C ALA A 93 -8.48 -6.02 -6.07
N GLU A 94 -7.48 -6.68 -5.51
CA GLU A 94 -6.79 -6.23 -4.31
C GLU A 94 -5.28 -6.28 -4.55
N SER A 95 -4.56 -5.37 -3.91
CA SER A 95 -3.11 -5.41 -3.83
C SER A 95 -2.69 -4.89 -2.47
N ASN A 96 -1.56 -5.39 -1.97
CA ASN A 96 -0.99 -4.97 -0.70
C ASN A 96 0.35 -4.25 -0.92
N ALA A 97 0.57 -3.15 -0.20
CA ALA A 97 1.85 -2.45 -0.19
C ALA A 97 2.41 -2.36 1.24
N GLY A 98 3.73 -2.20 1.31
CA GLY A 98 4.45 -1.86 2.54
C GLY A 98 4.73 -0.35 2.62
N ALA A 99 5.96 0.00 2.98
CA ALA A 99 6.41 1.36 3.30
C ALA A 99 5.71 1.95 4.54
N ASN A 100 5.26 3.21 4.50
CA ASN A 100 4.71 3.90 5.66
C ASN A 100 3.22 4.27 5.54
N GLY A 101 2.59 4.07 4.37
CA GLY A 101 1.25 4.60 4.12
C GLY A 101 0.16 4.00 5.02
N GLY A 102 0.26 2.70 5.35
CA GLY A 102 -0.65 2.04 6.28
C GLY A 102 -0.60 2.65 7.69
N PRO A 103 0.58 2.69 8.34
CA PRO A 103 0.76 3.39 9.60
C PRO A 103 0.38 4.87 9.58
N GLU A 104 0.78 5.65 8.58
CA GLU A 104 0.43 7.07 8.51
C GLU A 104 -1.08 7.26 8.37
N LEU A 105 -1.77 6.44 7.57
CA LEU A 105 -3.23 6.48 7.46
C LEU A 105 -3.91 6.17 8.80
N LYS A 106 -3.41 5.16 9.52
CA LYS A 106 -3.91 4.86 10.85
C LYS A 106 -3.66 6.03 11.80
N ARG A 107 -2.45 6.60 11.84
CA ARG A 107 -2.15 7.75 12.70
C ARG A 107 -2.92 9.01 12.32
N ALA A 108 -3.37 9.13 11.07
CA ALA A 108 -4.21 10.23 10.62
C ALA A 108 -5.69 10.07 11.03
N GLY A 109 -6.03 9.07 11.85
CA GLY A 109 -7.38 8.93 12.42
C GLY A 109 -8.37 8.13 11.57
N PHE A 110 -7.90 7.40 10.56
CA PHE A 110 -8.77 6.66 9.63
C PHE A 110 -8.43 5.17 9.55
N ASP A 111 -9.47 4.35 9.37
CA ASP A 111 -9.32 2.91 9.11
C ASP A 111 -9.33 2.59 7.61
N ALA A 112 -10.05 3.40 6.82
CA ALA A 112 -10.10 3.30 5.38
C ALA A 112 -10.40 4.66 4.71
N VAL A 113 -10.01 4.77 3.43
CA VAL A 113 -10.33 5.87 2.52
C VAL A 113 -11.01 5.31 1.28
N VAL A 114 -12.23 5.77 0.98
CA VAL A 114 -13.02 5.39 -0.19
C VAL A 114 -13.07 6.56 -1.16
N ILE A 115 -12.64 6.32 -2.40
CA ILE A 115 -12.56 7.34 -3.43
C ILE A 115 -13.53 7.00 -4.55
N THR A 116 -14.45 7.93 -4.82
CA THR A 116 -15.47 7.85 -5.87
C THR A 116 -15.41 9.08 -6.77
N GLY A 117 -16.15 9.06 -7.88
CA GLY A 117 -16.17 10.17 -8.82
C GLY A 117 -14.88 10.28 -9.63
N ARG A 118 -14.72 11.43 -10.29
CA ARG A 118 -13.57 11.82 -11.10
C ARG A 118 -13.41 13.34 -11.01
N ALA A 119 -12.21 13.81 -10.69
CA ALA A 119 -11.91 15.23 -10.65
C ALA A 119 -11.88 15.85 -12.07
N LYS A 120 -12.20 17.14 -12.20
CA LYS A 120 -12.19 17.84 -13.50
C LYS A 120 -10.77 18.06 -14.05
N LYS A 121 -9.78 18.10 -13.17
CA LYS A 121 -8.34 18.28 -13.45
C LYS A 121 -7.54 17.34 -12.54
N PRO A 122 -6.24 17.11 -12.80
CA PRO A 122 -5.37 16.38 -11.90
C PRO A 122 -5.40 16.94 -10.47
N VAL A 123 -5.60 16.07 -9.49
CA VAL A 123 -5.60 16.41 -8.06
C VAL A 123 -4.81 15.39 -7.26
N TYR A 124 -4.39 15.75 -6.04
CA TYR A 124 -3.96 14.81 -5.02
C TYR A 124 -4.80 15.01 -3.75
N LEU A 125 -4.93 13.95 -2.95
CA LEU A 125 -5.55 14.03 -1.64
C LEU A 125 -4.47 14.25 -0.59
N TRP A 126 -4.63 15.29 0.23
CA TRP A 126 -3.81 15.53 1.41
C TRP A 126 -4.61 15.16 2.64
N ILE A 127 -4.14 14.15 3.40
CA ILE A 127 -4.78 13.70 4.63
C ILE A 127 -3.85 14.00 5.80
N HIS A 128 -4.35 14.76 6.77
CA HIS A 128 -3.61 15.14 7.97
C HIS A 128 -4.53 15.12 9.18
N ASP A 129 -4.26 14.24 10.15
CA ASP A 129 -4.91 14.19 11.46
C ASP A 129 -6.44 14.42 11.46
N GLY A 130 -7.17 13.54 10.75
CA GLY A 130 -8.63 13.56 10.69
C GLY A 130 -9.22 14.48 9.63
N GLU A 131 -8.39 15.25 8.93
CA GLU A 131 -8.83 16.16 7.87
C GLU A 131 -8.38 15.67 6.48
N VAL A 132 -9.09 16.11 5.44
CA VAL A 132 -8.71 15.86 4.05
C VAL A 132 -8.91 17.11 3.20
N GLU A 133 -7.93 17.39 2.37
CA GLU A 133 -7.99 18.42 1.33
C GLU A 133 -7.80 17.80 -0.06
N ILE A 134 -8.51 18.33 -1.05
CA ILE A 134 -8.29 18.00 -2.47
C ILE A 134 -7.45 19.12 -3.07
N ARG A 135 -6.19 18.83 -3.38
CA ARG A 135 -5.21 19.82 -3.87
C ARG A 135 -4.93 19.64 -5.36
N ASP A 136 -4.54 20.73 -6.02
CA ASP A 136 -4.17 20.69 -7.43
C ASP A 136 -2.91 19.82 -7.63
N ALA A 137 -2.91 18.97 -8.66
CA ALA A 137 -1.76 18.16 -9.03
C ALA A 137 -1.35 18.34 -10.49
N SER A 138 -1.72 19.47 -11.10
CA SER A 138 -1.47 19.72 -12.52
C SER A 138 0.04 19.77 -12.83
N SER A 139 0.84 20.33 -11.93
CA SER A 139 2.31 20.35 -12.02
C SER A 139 2.95 18.97 -11.81
N LEU A 140 2.24 18.05 -11.16
CA LEU A 140 2.71 16.69 -10.87
C LEU A 140 2.31 15.69 -11.96
N TRP A 141 1.28 16.01 -12.75
CA TRP A 141 0.79 15.16 -13.83
C TRP A 141 1.86 15.02 -14.93
N GLY A 142 2.08 13.81 -15.41
CA GLY A 142 3.17 13.48 -16.33
C GLY A 142 4.49 13.09 -15.64
N LEU A 143 4.63 13.30 -14.33
CA LEU A 143 5.84 12.92 -13.60
C LEU A 143 5.84 11.45 -13.15
N GLY A 144 7.04 10.88 -12.99
CA GLY A 144 7.24 9.59 -12.34
C GLY A 144 6.94 9.63 -10.83
N THR A 145 6.62 8.48 -10.25
CA THR A 145 6.18 8.37 -8.84
C THR A 145 7.21 8.91 -7.84
N LEU A 146 8.50 8.65 -8.05
CA LEU A 146 9.57 9.12 -7.14
C LEU A 146 9.60 10.66 -7.06
N LYS A 147 9.60 11.32 -8.23
CA LYS A 147 9.62 12.79 -8.30
C LYS A 147 8.31 13.39 -7.75
N THR A 148 7.17 12.74 -8.00
CA THR A 148 5.89 13.15 -7.39
C THR A 148 5.96 13.07 -5.86
N THR A 149 6.51 11.99 -5.30
CA THR A 149 6.70 11.87 -3.85
C THR A 149 7.56 12.99 -3.29
N ASP A 150 8.68 13.30 -3.93
CA ASP A 150 9.61 14.34 -3.47
C ASP A 150 8.99 15.74 -3.53
N MET A 151 8.34 16.08 -4.66
CA MET A 151 7.72 17.40 -4.81
C MET A 151 6.57 17.62 -3.83
N ILE A 152 5.78 16.58 -3.51
CA ILE A 152 4.71 16.70 -2.50
C ILE A 152 5.31 16.91 -1.10
N ARG A 153 6.39 16.21 -0.75
CA ARG A 153 7.06 16.39 0.54
C ARG A 153 7.68 17.77 0.68
N GLU A 154 8.31 18.27 -0.39
CA GLU A 154 8.86 19.62 -0.46
C GLU A 154 7.76 20.67 -0.35
N GLU A 155 6.67 20.55 -1.12
CA GLU A 155 5.51 21.45 -1.08
C GLU A 155 4.89 21.53 0.33
N LEU A 156 4.81 20.40 1.02
CA LEU A 156 4.19 20.29 2.35
C LEU A 156 5.19 20.47 3.50
N GLY A 157 6.49 20.57 3.22
CA GLY A 157 7.54 20.82 4.20
C GLY A 157 7.81 19.68 5.20
N ASP A 158 7.46 18.43 4.89
CA ASP A 158 7.70 17.29 5.79
C ASP A 158 8.07 16.00 5.03
N GLU A 159 9.33 15.57 5.22
CA GLU A 159 9.86 14.32 4.64
C GLU A 159 9.20 13.04 5.18
N LYS A 160 8.52 13.11 6.33
CA LYS A 160 7.81 11.97 6.93
C LYS A 160 6.46 11.70 6.28
N ILE A 161 6.00 12.58 5.39
CA ILE A 161 4.75 12.37 4.65
C ILE A 161 4.87 11.10 3.82
N SER A 162 3.89 10.21 4.01
CA SER A 162 3.77 9.04 3.16
C SER A 162 2.98 9.39 1.90
N VAL A 163 3.50 9.03 0.74
CA VAL A 163 2.87 9.33 -0.55
C VAL A 163 2.65 8.04 -1.31
N ALA A 164 1.40 7.75 -1.68
CA ALA A 164 1.03 6.72 -2.64
C ALA A 164 0.63 7.38 -3.96
N ALA A 165 1.49 7.27 -4.99
CA ALA A 165 1.34 7.97 -6.26
C ALA A 165 1.26 7.02 -7.45
N ILE A 166 0.61 7.50 -8.52
CA ILE A 166 0.70 6.90 -9.86
C ILE A 166 1.76 7.63 -10.70
N GLY A 167 2.41 6.89 -11.59
CA GLY A 167 3.21 7.46 -12.67
C GLY A 167 2.38 7.59 -13.96
N GLN A 168 3.05 7.94 -15.05
CA GLN A 168 2.47 8.09 -16.38
C GLN A 168 1.66 6.86 -16.85
N ALA A 169 2.04 5.64 -16.43
CA ALA A 169 1.28 4.43 -16.75
C ALA A 169 -0.14 4.45 -16.16
N GLY A 170 -0.31 4.98 -14.95
CA GLY A 170 -1.62 5.14 -14.32
C GLY A 170 -2.43 6.24 -14.99
N GLU A 171 -1.79 7.37 -15.29
CA GLU A 171 -2.39 8.52 -16.00
C GLU A 171 -2.92 8.11 -17.38
N ASN A 172 -2.16 7.28 -18.10
CA ASN A 172 -2.51 6.75 -19.42
C ASN A 172 -3.34 5.45 -19.37
N LEU A 173 -3.88 5.09 -18.20
CA LEU A 173 -4.81 3.97 -18.02
C LEU A 173 -4.27 2.60 -18.46
N VAL A 174 -2.96 2.37 -18.37
CA VAL A 174 -2.35 1.06 -18.66
C VAL A 174 -2.97 0.02 -17.74
N ARG A 175 -3.54 -1.06 -18.29
CA ARG A 175 -4.39 -2.00 -17.53
C ARG A 175 -3.68 -2.68 -16.35
N TYR A 176 -2.36 -2.72 -16.33
CA TYR A 176 -1.54 -3.26 -15.24
C TYR A 176 -0.75 -2.19 -14.47
N ALA A 177 -1.10 -0.91 -14.61
CA ALA A 177 -0.48 0.17 -13.86
C ALA A 177 -0.67 -0.05 -12.34
N GLY A 178 0.43 0.08 -11.60
CA GLY A 178 0.43 0.03 -10.14
C GLY A 178 0.41 1.41 -9.49
N ILE A 179 0.36 1.42 -8.16
CA ILE A 179 0.50 2.61 -7.31
C ILE A 179 1.74 2.38 -6.44
N LEU A 180 2.66 3.34 -6.38
CA LEU A 180 3.89 3.23 -5.59
C LEU A 180 3.80 4.08 -4.32
N ASN A 181 4.08 3.48 -3.17
CA ASN A 181 4.10 4.10 -1.85
C ASN A 181 5.54 4.31 -1.36
N ASP A 182 5.91 5.56 -1.06
CA ASP A 182 7.23 6.00 -0.57
C ASP A 182 8.39 5.39 -1.35
N LYS A 183 8.26 5.38 -2.69
CA LYS A 183 9.29 4.93 -3.64
C LYS A 183 9.61 3.42 -3.64
N HIS A 184 9.15 2.63 -2.67
CA HIS A 184 9.50 1.19 -2.59
C HIS A 184 8.35 0.24 -2.28
N GLY A 185 7.26 0.69 -1.64
CA GLY A 185 6.05 -0.10 -1.46
C GLY A 185 5.22 -0.10 -2.75
N ALA A 186 4.69 -1.23 -3.20
CA ALA A 186 3.96 -1.28 -4.47
C ALA A 186 2.62 -1.99 -4.35
N PHE A 187 1.56 -1.29 -4.77
CA PHE A 187 0.31 -1.91 -5.19
C PHE A 187 0.45 -2.34 -6.66
N GLY A 188 1.20 -3.43 -6.88
CA GLY A 188 1.81 -3.73 -8.19
C GLY A 188 0.95 -4.52 -9.19
N ARG A 189 -0.27 -4.95 -8.83
CA ARG A 189 -1.09 -5.84 -9.68
C ARG A 189 -2.51 -5.32 -9.86
N CYS A 190 -3.23 -5.94 -10.79
CA CYS A 190 -4.66 -5.79 -11.03
C CYS A 190 -5.10 -4.41 -11.54
N GLY A 191 -4.18 -3.51 -11.90
CA GLY A 191 -4.49 -2.25 -12.58
C GLY A 191 -5.05 -1.15 -11.69
N LEU A 192 -4.76 -1.18 -10.39
CA LEU A 192 -5.25 -0.17 -9.45
C LEU A 192 -4.72 1.24 -9.76
N GLY A 193 -3.52 1.35 -10.36
CA GLY A 193 -2.98 2.62 -10.84
C GLY A 193 -3.79 3.22 -11.99
N ALA A 194 -4.34 2.40 -12.89
CA ALA A 194 -5.25 2.86 -13.93
C ALA A 194 -6.61 3.27 -13.38
N VAL A 195 -7.11 2.60 -12.34
CA VAL A 195 -8.32 3.05 -11.64
C VAL A 195 -8.08 4.43 -11.03
N MET A 196 -6.96 4.62 -10.32
CA MET A 196 -6.60 5.90 -9.72
C MET A 196 -6.43 7.01 -10.77
N GLY A 197 -5.75 6.74 -11.88
CA GLY A 197 -5.59 7.68 -13.00
C GLY A 197 -6.91 8.01 -13.71
N SER A 198 -7.83 7.04 -13.84
CA SER A 198 -9.16 7.28 -14.43
C SER A 198 -10.02 8.25 -13.63
N LYS A 199 -9.61 8.58 -12.40
CA LYS A 199 -10.27 9.53 -11.51
C LYS A 199 -9.59 10.91 -11.51
N ASN A 200 -8.53 11.10 -12.30
CA ASN A 200 -7.63 12.24 -12.26
C ASN A 200 -6.97 12.43 -10.87
N LEU A 201 -6.78 11.34 -10.13
CA LEU A 201 -6.12 11.35 -8.84
C LEU A 201 -4.65 10.95 -9.01
N LYS A 202 -3.74 11.89 -8.79
CA LYS A 202 -2.30 11.70 -8.94
C LYS A 202 -1.67 10.99 -7.74
N ALA A 203 -2.08 11.37 -6.53
CA ALA A 203 -1.50 10.82 -5.31
C ALA A 203 -2.46 10.87 -4.12
N LEU A 204 -2.17 10.04 -3.13
CA LEU A 204 -2.65 10.13 -1.76
C LEU A 204 -1.44 10.45 -0.87
N ALA A 205 -1.41 11.65 -0.32
CA ALA A 205 -0.40 12.12 0.61
C ALA A 205 -0.98 12.09 2.03
N ILE A 206 -0.26 11.50 2.97
CA ILE A 206 -0.77 11.18 4.30
C ILE A 206 0.27 11.52 5.34
N ARG A 207 -0.15 12.24 6.37
CA ARG A 207 0.61 12.43 7.59
C ARG A 207 -0.29 12.23 8.80
N GLY A 208 0.17 11.41 9.73
CA GLY A 208 -0.57 11.15 10.96
C GLY A 208 0.31 11.29 12.20
N THR A 209 -0.16 12.01 13.20
CA THR A 209 0.55 12.20 14.47
C THR A 209 -0.17 11.58 15.66
N MET A 210 -1.39 11.07 15.48
CA MET A 210 -2.19 10.47 16.54
C MET A 210 -1.74 9.05 16.88
N GLU A 211 -1.97 8.63 18.12
CA GLU A 211 -1.77 7.26 18.57
C GLU A 211 -3.08 6.47 18.49
N PRO A 212 -3.13 5.33 17.77
CA PRO A 212 -4.35 4.53 17.72
C PRO A 212 -4.69 3.94 19.09
N PRO A 213 -5.99 3.76 19.41
CA PRO A 213 -6.38 3.17 20.68
C PRO A 213 -5.85 1.73 20.80
N ILE A 214 -5.30 1.37 21.97
CA ILE A 214 -4.83 0.02 22.27
C ILE A 214 -5.55 -0.48 23.52
N SER A 215 -6.22 -1.63 23.41
CA SER A 215 -7.07 -2.14 24.48
C SER A 215 -6.28 -2.59 25.72
N ASP A 216 -5.07 -3.10 25.54
CA ASP A 216 -4.20 -3.58 26.61
C ASP A 216 -2.72 -3.37 26.20
N PRO A 217 -2.16 -2.18 26.48
CA PRO A 217 -0.80 -1.83 26.07
C PRO A 217 0.28 -2.73 26.68
N ASP A 218 0.11 -3.15 27.93
CA ASP A 218 1.11 -3.95 28.65
C ASP A 218 1.14 -5.38 28.13
N ARG A 219 -0.04 -5.99 27.89
CA ARG A 219 -0.10 -7.29 27.24
C ARG A 219 0.43 -7.23 25.82
N LEU A 220 0.11 -6.19 25.06
CA LEU A 220 0.66 -6.00 23.71
C LEU A 220 2.19 -5.95 23.75
N ARG A 221 2.78 -5.18 24.66
CA ARG A 221 4.25 -5.09 24.82
C ARG A 221 4.88 -6.45 25.10
N LYS A 222 4.28 -7.24 26.00
CA LYS A 222 4.76 -8.60 26.34
C LYS A 222 4.71 -9.53 25.12
N VAL A 223 3.55 -9.61 24.46
CA VAL A 223 3.36 -10.46 23.27
C VAL A 223 4.29 -10.03 22.14
N TYR A 224 4.46 -8.72 21.94
CA TYR A 224 5.36 -8.18 20.94
C TYR A 224 6.81 -8.61 21.20
N GLY A 225 7.29 -8.55 22.45
CA GLY A 225 8.63 -9.02 22.81
C GLY A 225 8.87 -10.48 22.43
N ASP A 226 7.91 -11.35 22.74
CA ASP A 226 7.98 -12.78 22.39
C ASP A 226 7.98 -13.03 20.88
N VAL A 227 7.10 -12.35 20.15
CA VAL A 227 7.02 -12.47 18.68
C VAL A 227 8.28 -11.92 18.01
N LEU A 228 8.77 -10.77 18.47
CA LEU A 228 9.96 -10.12 17.92
C LEU A 228 11.20 -11.00 18.06
N ARG A 229 11.36 -11.66 19.22
CA ARG A 229 12.45 -12.62 19.45
C ARG A 229 12.40 -13.75 18.43
N LYS A 230 11.25 -14.41 18.28
CA LYS A 230 11.05 -15.50 17.31
C LYS A 230 11.34 -15.06 15.88
N ILE A 231 10.89 -13.87 15.48
CA ILE A 231 11.14 -13.34 14.13
C ILE A 231 12.64 -13.10 13.91
N LYS A 232 13.36 -12.54 14.88
CA LYS A 232 14.80 -12.27 14.76
C LYS A 232 15.66 -13.53 14.73
N GLU A 233 15.25 -14.56 15.47
CA GLU A 233 15.94 -15.86 15.52
C GLU A 233 15.69 -16.73 14.29
N ALA A 234 14.62 -16.48 13.52
CA ALA A 234 14.29 -17.26 12.34
C ALA A 234 15.37 -17.12 11.23
N PRO A 235 15.92 -18.24 10.70
CA PRO A 235 16.91 -18.21 9.61
C PRO A 235 16.45 -17.40 8.40
N PHE A 236 15.17 -17.55 8.03
CA PHE A 236 14.54 -16.81 6.93
C PHE A 236 14.69 -15.28 7.08
N THR A 237 14.58 -14.76 8.31
CA THR A 237 14.74 -13.33 8.58
C THR A 237 16.18 -12.88 8.40
N LYS A 238 17.16 -13.68 8.83
CA LYS A 238 18.58 -13.35 8.69
C LYS A 238 18.97 -13.27 7.21
N GLU A 239 18.61 -14.28 6.43
CA GLU A 239 18.89 -14.35 5.00
C GLU A 239 18.21 -13.21 4.22
N ASN A 240 16.92 -12.96 4.47
CA ASN A 240 16.19 -11.87 3.79
C ASN A 240 16.63 -10.47 4.27
N ARG A 241 17.23 -10.36 5.46
CA ARG A 241 17.82 -9.10 5.92
C ARG A 241 19.11 -8.78 5.19
N GLU A 242 19.90 -9.79 4.86
CA GLU A 242 21.15 -9.63 4.11
C GLU A 242 20.88 -9.45 2.61
N HIS A 243 20.18 -10.40 2.01
CA HIS A 243 20.07 -10.52 0.56
C HIS A 243 18.71 -10.11 -0.02
N GLY A 244 17.64 -10.23 0.78
CA GLY A 244 16.29 -9.84 0.39
C GLY A 244 15.67 -10.87 -0.53
N MET A 245 14.63 -10.47 -1.27
CA MET A 245 13.94 -11.39 -2.18
C MET A 245 14.81 -11.98 -3.32
N PRO A 246 15.88 -11.31 -3.80
CA PRO A 246 16.81 -11.93 -4.75
C PRO A 246 17.47 -13.22 -4.23
N ALA A 247 17.51 -13.47 -2.92
CA ALA A 247 17.97 -14.76 -2.35
C ALA A 247 17.14 -15.95 -2.85
N ALA A 248 15.91 -15.71 -3.32
CA ALA A 248 15.07 -16.76 -3.87
C ALA A 248 15.49 -17.22 -5.27
N MET A 249 16.37 -16.53 -5.99
CA MET A 249 16.68 -16.88 -7.40
C MET A 249 17.20 -18.31 -7.55
N ILE A 250 18.21 -18.71 -6.78
CA ILE A 250 18.80 -20.07 -6.85
C ILE A 250 17.79 -21.13 -6.36
N PRO A 251 17.13 -20.98 -5.20
CA PRO A 251 16.11 -21.94 -4.78
C PRO A 251 14.92 -22.07 -5.74
N ARG A 252 14.57 -21.03 -6.51
CA ARG A 252 13.49 -21.10 -7.53
C ARG A 252 13.94 -21.78 -8.81
N GLU A 253 15.21 -21.68 -9.15
CA GLU A 253 15.81 -22.46 -10.22
C GLU A 253 15.84 -23.95 -9.86
N GLU A 254 16.30 -24.31 -8.66
CA GLU A 254 16.46 -25.71 -8.24
C GLU A 254 15.14 -26.50 -8.17
N ASN A 255 14.02 -25.82 -7.95
CA ASN A 255 12.69 -26.46 -7.91
C ASN A 255 11.84 -26.24 -9.16
N GLY A 256 12.42 -25.73 -10.26
CA GLY A 256 11.70 -25.54 -11.54
C GLY A 256 10.62 -24.45 -11.49
N LEU A 257 10.79 -23.43 -10.65
CA LEU A 257 9.87 -22.30 -10.51
C LEU A 257 10.45 -20.99 -11.05
N LEU A 258 11.51 -21.04 -11.87
CA LEU A 258 12.07 -19.88 -12.55
C LEU A 258 11.52 -19.78 -13.97
N PRO A 259 10.55 -18.88 -14.28
CA PRO A 259 9.91 -18.88 -15.59
C PRO A 259 10.86 -18.37 -16.68
N ILE A 260 11.19 -19.24 -17.64
CA ILE A 260 12.07 -18.90 -18.77
C ILE A 260 11.26 -18.77 -20.05
N LYS A 261 11.47 -17.64 -20.76
CA LYS A 261 10.86 -17.34 -22.08
C LYS A 261 9.34 -17.60 -22.10
N ASN A 262 8.59 -16.95 -21.22
CA ASN A 262 7.15 -17.13 -21.07
C ASN A 262 6.75 -18.60 -20.79
N TRP A 263 7.38 -19.20 -19.78
CA TRP A 263 7.10 -20.57 -19.33
C TRP A 263 7.38 -21.68 -20.35
N MET A 264 8.17 -21.41 -21.40
CA MET A 264 8.66 -22.46 -22.31
C MET A 264 9.75 -23.34 -21.67
N GLY A 265 10.30 -22.90 -20.54
CA GLY A 265 11.20 -23.67 -19.71
C GLY A 265 11.21 -23.14 -18.28
N ASP A 266 11.90 -23.88 -17.42
CA ASP A 266 11.94 -23.70 -15.98
C ASP A 266 13.36 -23.72 -15.39
N SER A 267 14.38 -23.85 -16.26
CA SER A 267 15.78 -23.90 -15.86
C SER A 267 16.67 -22.92 -16.62
N TRP A 268 17.45 -22.13 -15.87
CA TRP A 268 18.56 -21.30 -16.33
C TRP A 268 19.59 -21.09 -15.20
N LYS A 269 20.29 -22.16 -14.81
CA LYS A 269 21.28 -22.18 -13.71
C LYS A 269 22.28 -21.02 -13.70
N ASP A 270 23.00 -20.80 -14.81
CA ASP A 270 23.97 -19.69 -14.93
C ASP A 270 23.28 -18.32 -14.68
N GLY A 271 22.08 -18.12 -15.22
CA GLY A 271 21.35 -16.87 -15.00
C GLY A 271 20.88 -16.70 -13.55
N ALA A 272 20.45 -17.78 -12.90
CA ALA A 272 20.07 -17.76 -11.50
C ALA A 272 21.25 -17.38 -10.59
N GLU A 273 22.45 -17.89 -10.85
CA GLU A 273 23.67 -17.49 -10.14
C GLU A 273 24.06 -16.03 -10.41
N ARG A 274 23.90 -15.58 -11.66
CA ARG A 274 24.23 -14.20 -12.05
C ARG A 274 23.28 -13.15 -11.51
N LEU A 275 22.00 -13.47 -11.41
CA LEU A 275 20.93 -12.56 -10.96
C LEU A 275 20.60 -12.73 -9.47
N GLY A 276 20.99 -13.85 -8.87
CA GLY A 276 20.80 -14.17 -7.47
C GLY A 276 21.85 -13.55 -6.56
N THR A 277 21.83 -13.97 -5.30
CA THR A 277 22.78 -13.51 -4.28
C THR A 277 23.91 -14.52 -4.09
N PRO A 278 25.13 -14.07 -3.73
CA PRO A 278 25.47 -12.71 -3.25
C PRO A 278 25.69 -11.67 -4.35
N ARG A 279 25.86 -12.08 -5.62
CA ARG A 279 26.25 -11.19 -6.72
C ARG A 279 25.34 -9.97 -6.90
N TYR A 280 24.01 -10.15 -6.89
CA TYR A 280 23.05 -9.03 -6.94
C TYR A 280 23.34 -7.98 -5.86
N THR A 281 23.65 -8.42 -4.64
CA THR A 281 23.93 -7.55 -3.50
C THR A 281 25.24 -6.79 -3.70
N GLU A 282 26.29 -7.49 -4.10
CA GLU A 282 27.65 -6.95 -4.25
C GLU A 282 27.78 -5.97 -5.42
N GLU A 283 27.25 -6.33 -6.59
CA GLU A 283 27.37 -5.55 -7.83
C GLU A 283 26.54 -4.26 -7.76
N LEU A 284 25.29 -4.36 -7.29
CA LEU A 284 24.39 -3.21 -7.20
C LEU A 284 24.57 -2.41 -5.90
N LYS A 285 25.43 -2.88 -4.98
CA LYS A 285 25.70 -2.26 -3.67
C LYS A 285 24.43 -1.90 -2.90
N VAL A 286 23.40 -2.73 -3.04
CA VAL A 286 22.07 -2.45 -2.50
C VAL A 286 22.08 -2.45 -0.98
N LYS A 287 21.28 -1.55 -0.40
CA LYS A 287 21.11 -1.47 1.05
C LYS A 287 19.71 -1.96 1.46
N PRO A 288 19.59 -2.67 2.58
CA PRO A 288 18.29 -3.03 3.13
C PRO A 288 17.42 -1.79 3.40
N THR A 289 16.17 -1.81 2.94
CA THR A 289 15.18 -0.76 3.19
C THR A 289 13.96 -1.37 3.88
N PRO A 290 13.70 -1.06 5.16
CA PRO A 290 12.55 -1.59 5.86
C PRO A 290 11.27 -0.80 5.59
N CYS A 291 10.16 -1.52 5.46
CA CYS A 291 8.84 -0.95 5.72
C CYS A 291 8.72 -0.57 7.19
N SER A 292 7.77 0.31 7.52
CA SER A 292 7.46 0.64 8.91
C SER A 292 7.21 -0.62 9.75
N PHE A 293 7.73 -0.62 10.98
CA PHE A 293 7.66 -1.73 11.95
C PHE A 293 8.31 -3.06 11.51
N CYS A 294 9.04 -3.11 10.40
CA CYS A 294 9.65 -4.35 9.91
C CYS A 294 11.11 -4.49 10.34
N VAL A 295 11.46 -5.62 10.96
CA VAL A 295 12.87 -5.94 11.33
C VAL A 295 13.67 -6.64 10.22
N MET A 296 12.98 -7.15 9.19
CA MET A 296 13.61 -7.89 8.11
C MET A 296 14.26 -6.95 7.10
N GLY A 297 13.56 -5.88 6.69
CA GLY A 297 14.13 -4.93 5.73
C GLY A 297 14.39 -5.52 4.34
N CYS A 298 13.45 -6.30 3.80
CA CYS A 298 13.68 -7.09 2.58
C CYS A 298 13.73 -6.28 1.27
N HIS A 299 13.31 -5.01 1.25
CA HIS A 299 13.50 -4.17 0.06
C HIS A 299 14.98 -3.81 -0.09
N ARG A 300 15.40 -3.60 -1.34
CA ARG A 300 16.79 -3.30 -1.68
C ARG A 300 16.83 -1.95 -2.39
N GLY A 301 17.27 -0.94 -1.65
CA GLY A 301 17.49 0.39 -2.18
C GLY A 301 18.81 0.44 -2.94
N ILE A 302 18.77 0.97 -4.17
CA ILE A 302 19.95 1.33 -4.94
C ILE A 302 20.14 2.83 -4.70
N THR A 303 21.24 3.21 -4.07
CA THR A 303 21.63 4.61 -3.82
C THR A 303 22.62 5.07 -4.87
#